data_AF-A0A7C2N0J6-F1
#
_entry.id   AF-A0A7C2N0J6-F1
#
_cell.length_a   1.000
_cell.length_b   1.000
_cell.length_c   1.000
_cell.angle_alpha   90.00
_cell.angle_beta   90.00
_cell.angle_gamma   90.00
#
_symmetry.space_group_name_H-M   'P 1'
#
loop_
_entity.id
_entity.type
_entity.pdbx_description
1 polymer ?
#
loop_
_entity_poly.entity_id
_entity_poly.type
_entity_poly.pdbx_seq_one_letter_code
_entity_poly.pdbx_strand_id
1 'polypeptide(L)'
;MRNVRIFPLAAISVGLMSACGGGGGSDTASNNVTPNPTTKTLNGVVADGYLKGAKVCLDSNNNGRCDTHEPSATSGDNGAYEMNGVSVGDELKYPVLVEVPASAVDKDNGQAVGKAFFMQAPAGQYAFVSPLTTLVQARIAAGSSAADAEKYVKETLIGITDANVSLSKDYMTMSSSADYAKLHDAAKVVAASMQEVYGSFAATSDRASVQKVLSNAAAETLAFQKSSGKGFKAENGLGTHDDLASLQRRVAAAGGSIAATQDVSIQFDVVAGTQSVACGASITLNNTVDHTTGSTKATTGQIKDLRFYVSNVALIDAQGKQTFVILNSNDNQAYDVALLDFENAQGECPTSTGTPATYTTITGKVPPGNYVGLALTLGTPMKSPDSKVSLNHSDKTAPTTPALLQFSSMAWNWQGGRKFTKIEFTPTGGVTWPVHLGSTGCDGVNPSNGEVLFCSNPNRGDYAFAAFNSSSQKIVLDLDELFLTSDVTFNGGGSKGCMSSVDDPECPAVFTALGIDLKTGMTADGSKAQKIFSVRAK
;
A
#
# COMPACT_ATOMS: atom_id res chain seq x y z
N MET A 1 2.81 -41.04 20.62
CA MET A 1 2.59 -41.19 22.07
C MET A 1 2.12 -39.85 22.62
N ARG A 2 0.83 -39.77 22.99
CA ARG A 2 0.17 -38.62 23.60
C ARG A 2 0.64 -38.48 25.04
N ASN A 3 0.96 -37.27 25.51
CA ASN A 3 0.97 -36.95 26.93
C ASN A 3 0.21 -35.64 27.16
N VAL A 4 -1.06 -35.81 27.55
CA VAL A 4 -1.93 -34.78 28.11
C VAL A 4 -1.66 -34.74 29.62
N ARG A 5 -1.43 -33.56 30.20
CA ARG A 5 -1.40 -33.38 31.65
C ARG A 5 -2.60 -32.54 32.08
N ILE A 6 -3.49 -33.21 32.81
CA ILE A 6 -4.63 -32.68 33.54
C ILE A 6 -4.13 -32.30 34.94
N PHE A 7 -4.52 -31.14 35.47
CA PHE A 7 -4.46 -30.85 36.91
C PHE A 7 -5.83 -30.38 37.42
N PRO A 8 -6.24 -30.77 38.65
CA PRO A 8 -7.63 -30.76 39.08
C PRO A 8 -8.05 -29.52 39.87
N LEU A 9 -9.37 -29.30 39.87
CA LEU A 9 -10.12 -28.47 40.83
C LEU A 9 -9.90 -28.97 42.28
N ALA A 10 -9.75 -28.04 43.22
CA ALA A 10 -10.01 -28.25 44.63
C ALA A 10 -10.79 -27.06 45.21
N ALA A 11 -11.70 -27.39 46.12
CA ALA A 11 -12.86 -26.63 46.53
C ALA A 11 -12.77 -26.11 47.97
N ILE A 12 -13.62 -25.11 48.27
CA ILE A 12 -14.30 -24.83 49.55
C ILE A 12 -13.44 -24.38 50.75
N SER A 13 -13.80 -23.21 51.32
CA SER A 13 -14.08 -23.06 52.76
C SER A 13 -14.84 -21.75 53.04
N VAL A 14 -16.07 -21.92 53.54
CA VAL A 14 -16.93 -20.89 54.13
C VAL A 14 -16.60 -20.79 55.62
N GLY A 15 -16.46 -19.56 56.14
CA GLY A 15 -16.33 -19.30 57.57
C GLY A 15 -17.07 -18.02 57.94
N LEU A 16 -18.32 -18.17 58.37
CA LEU A 16 -19.09 -17.16 59.11
C LEU A 16 -18.82 -17.37 60.61
N MET A 17 -18.38 -16.34 61.30
CA MET A 17 -18.52 -16.23 62.76
C MET A 17 -19.01 -14.83 63.09
N SER A 18 -20.18 -14.80 63.71
CA SER A 18 -20.81 -13.64 64.33
C SER A 18 -20.11 -13.30 65.64
N ALA A 19 -19.81 -12.02 65.85
CA ALA A 19 -19.57 -11.48 67.19
C ALA A 19 -20.42 -10.23 67.36
N CYS A 20 -21.40 -10.33 68.26
CA CYS A 20 -22.18 -9.24 68.80
C CYS A 20 -21.47 -8.76 70.07
N GLY A 21 -21.18 -7.47 70.17
CA GLY A 21 -20.61 -6.84 71.35
C GLY A 21 -20.84 -5.32 71.27
N GLY A 22 -21.79 -4.83 72.07
CA GLY A 22 -22.21 -3.44 72.07
C GLY A 22 -21.38 -2.51 72.97
N GLY A 23 -21.69 -1.22 72.88
CA GLY A 23 -21.21 -0.19 73.80
C GLY A 23 -21.23 1.19 73.15
N GLY A 24 -22.16 2.06 73.56
CA GLY A 24 -22.42 3.37 72.98
C GLY A 24 -21.37 4.44 73.32
N GLY A 25 -21.34 5.46 72.46
CA GLY A 25 -20.55 6.67 72.62
C GLY A 25 -20.81 7.59 71.42
N SER A 26 -21.57 8.65 71.67
CA SER A 26 -21.85 9.75 70.75
C SER A 26 -20.55 10.37 70.21
N ASP A 27 -20.44 10.50 68.89
CA ASP A 27 -19.87 11.67 68.22
C ASP A 27 -20.25 11.62 66.73
N THR A 28 -21.17 12.51 66.33
CA THR A 28 -21.46 12.82 64.93
C THR A 28 -20.26 13.55 64.33
N ALA A 29 -19.28 12.80 63.85
CA ALA A 29 -18.32 13.28 62.86
C ALA A 29 -18.72 12.74 61.50
N SER A 30 -19.39 13.57 60.72
CA SER A 30 -19.60 13.37 59.29
C SER A 30 -18.23 13.34 58.61
N ASN A 31 -17.63 12.15 58.49
CA ASN A 31 -16.57 11.90 57.53
C ASN A 31 -17.18 12.05 56.13
N ASN A 32 -17.18 13.28 55.61
CA ASN A 32 -17.24 13.51 54.18
C ASN A 32 -15.93 12.95 53.59
N VAL A 33 -15.90 11.64 53.36
CA VAL A 33 -15.01 11.07 52.35
C VAL A 33 -15.56 11.60 51.04
N THR A 34 -15.00 12.69 50.53
CA THR A 34 -15.21 13.08 49.13
C THR A 34 -14.84 11.86 48.29
N PRO A 35 -15.78 11.29 47.49
CA PRO A 35 -15.43 10.21 46.58
C PRO A 35 -14.25 10.68 45.73
N ASN A 36 -13.16 9.92 45.73
CA ASN A 36 -12.05 10.20 44.84
C ASN A 36 -12.63 10.23 43.40
N PRO A 37 -12.44 11.30 42.62
CA PRO A 37 -13.05 11.40 41.30
C PRO A 37 -12.68 10.17 40.47
N THR A 38 -13.70 9.44 40.03
CA THR A 38 -13.54 8.22 39.21
C THR A 38 -13.20 8.56 37.76
N THR A 39 -13.41 9.81 37.36
CA THR A 39 -13.14 10.34 36.03
C THR A 39 -12.38 11.67 36.10
N LYS A 40 -11.60 11.98 35.07
CA LYS A 40 -10.89 13.24 34.88
C LYS A 40 -11.17 13.84 33.50
N THR A 41 -10.78 15.10 33.35
CA THR A 41 -10.85 15.83 32.07
C THR A 41 -9.47 15.86 31.42
N LEU A 42 -9.40 15.52 30.13
CA LEU A 42 -8.19 15.68 29.32
C LEU A 42 -8.29 16.96 28.51
N ASN A 43 -7.23 17.76 28.56
CA ASN A 43 -7.09 18.97 27.77
C ASN A 43 -5.90 18.81 26.83
N GLY A 44 -6.05 19.26 25.60
CA GLY A 44 -4.97 19.25 24.63
C GLY A 44 -5.31 20.05 23.39
N VAL A 45 -4.42 19.97 22.40
CA VAL A 45 -4.62 20.58 21.09
C VAL A 45 -4.37 19.56 19.98
N VAL A 46 -5.06 19.77 18.86
CA VAL A 46 -4.94 18.98 17.64
C VAL A 46 -4.33 19.88 16.56
N ALA A 47 -3.19 19.47 15.99
CA ALA A 47 -2.49 20.26 14.98
C ALA A 47 -1.81 19.43 13.89
N ASP A 48 -2.12 19.72 12.63
CA ASP A 48 -1.17 19.72 11.51
C ASP A 48 -0.63 21.16 11.38
N GLY A 49 -1.46 22.09 10.91
CA GLY A 49 -1.72 23.36 11.62
C GLY A 49 -2.89 23.17 12.60
N TYR A 50 -3.19 24.13 13.49
CA TYR A 50 -4.31 23.95 14.44
C TYR A 50 -5.62 23.59 13.72
N LEU A 51 -6.24 22.47 14.09
CA LEU A 51 -7.42 21.95 13.40
C LEU A 51 -8.70 22.22 14.19
N LYS A 52 -9.63 22.98 13.61
CA LYS A 52 -10.96 23.21 14.19
C LYS A 52 -11.98 22.23 13.60
N GLY A 53 -12.81 21.64 14.46
CA GLY A 53 -13.92 20.76 14.06
C GLY A 53 -13.53 19.28 13.88
N ALA A 54 -12.39 18.86 14.40
CA ALA A 54 -11.99 17.45 14.41
C ALA A 54 -12.58 16.74 15.64
N LYS A 55 -13.03 15.49 15.48
CA LYS A 55 -13.52 14.66 16.58
C LYS A 55 -12.34 14.01 17.27
N VAL A 56 -12.22 14.17 18.59
CA VAL A 56 -11.15 13.62 19.42
C VAL A 56 -11.77 12.61 20.38
N CYS A 57 -11.18 11.43 20.53
CA CYS A 57 -11.65 10.40 21.46
C CYS A 57 -10.48 9.63 22.09
N LEU A 58 -10.74 8.97 23.22
CA LEU A 58 -9.85 7.95 23.75
C LEU A 58 -10.23 6.60 23.12
N ASP A 59 -9.38 6.04 22.26
CA ASP A 59 -9.62 4.77 21.55
C ASP A 59 -9.38 3.59 22.52
N SER A 60 -10.38 3.38 23.38
CA SER A 60 -10.35 2.47 24.53
C SER A 60 -10.44 1.00 24.13
N ASN A 61 -10.94 0.72 22.92
CA ASN A 61 -11.04 -0.64 22.38
C ASN A 61 -10.00 -0.91 21.27
N ASN A 62 -9.15 0.08 20.92
CA ASN A 62 -8.11 0.02 19.90
C ASN A 62 -8.63 -0.40 18.51
N ASN A 63 -9.85 0.00 18.15
CA ASN A 63 -10.44 -0.34 16.86
C ASN A 63 -10.19 0.72 15.78
N GLY A 64 -9.55 1.84 16.13
CA GLY A 64 -9.24 2.94 15.22
C GLY A 64 -10.46 3.76 14.81
N ARG A 65 -11.53 3.80 15.61
CA ARG A 65 -12.73 4.64 15.42
C ARG A 65 -13.05 5.36 16.71
N CYS A 66 -13.63 6.55 16.59
CA CYS A 66 -14.24 7.19 17.74
C CYS A 66 -15.66 6.68 17.95
N ASP A 67 -15.82 5.67 18.81
CA ASP A 67 -17.11 5.05 19.08
C ASP A 67 -18.01 5.90 20.00
N THR A 68 -19.30 5.60 20.03
CA THR A 68 -20.29 6.34 20.84
C THR A 68 -20.11 6.14 22.36
N HIS A 69 -19.46 5.06 22.78
CA HIS A 69 -19.23 4.74 24.18
C HIS A 69 -17.90 5.29 24.71
N GLU A 70 -17.12 5.93 23.84
CA GLU A 70 -15.81 6.45 24.20
C GLU A 70 -15.89 7.91 24.60
N PRO A 71 -15.16 8.33 25.66
CA PRO A 71 -14.99 9.75 25.96
C PRO A 71 -14.50 10.48 24.71
N SER A 72 -15.21 11.54 24.33
CA SER A 72 -14.90 12.30 23.13
C SER A 72 -15.18 13.79 23.28
N ALA A 73 -14.55 14.56 22.40
CA ALA A 73 -14.67 16.01 22.29
C ALA A 73 -14.60 16.42 20.81
N THR A 74 -14.88 17.69 20.53
CA THR A 74 -14.61 18.29 19.22
C THR A 74 -13.64 19.43 19.40
N SER A 75 -12.60 19.50 18.57
CA SER A 75 -11.63 20.58 18.63
C SER A 75 -12.26 21.93 18.25
N GLY A 76 -12.02 22.93 19.08
CA GLY A 76 -12.52 24.29 18.92
C GLY A 76 -11.54 25.19 18.16
N ASP A 77 -11.60 26.49 18.45
CA ASP A 77 -10.60 27.43 17.95
C ASP A 77 -9.20 27.08 18.48
N ASN A 78 -8.17 27.33 17.67
CA ASN A 78 -6.78 26.95 17.93
C ASN A 78 -6.58 25.44 18.21
N GLY A 79 -7.49 24.59 17.69
CA GLY A 79 -7.39 23.14 17.82
C GLY A 79 -7.57 22.61 19.24
N ALA A 80 -7.95 23.46 20.20
CA ALA A 80 -8.11 23.08 21.59
C ALA A 80 -9.30 22.13 21.79
N TYR A 81 -9.14 21.12 22.63
CA TYR A 81 -10.23 20.22 23.01
C TYR A 81 -10.23 19.98 24.53
N GLU A 82 -11.43 19.78 25.07
CA GLU A 82 -11.66 19.38 26.46
C GLU A 82 -12.51 18.10 26.44
N MET A 83 -11.89 16.97 26.81
CA MET A 83 -12.53 15.65 26.83
C MET A 83 -12.86 15.25 28.26
N ASN A 84 -14.16 15.26 28.56
CA ASN A 84 -14.69 14.93 29.87
C ASN A 84 -15.01 13.44 29.99
N GLY A 85 -15.11 12.93 31.23
CA GLY A 85 -15.58 11.58 31.51
C GLY A 85 -14.55 10.47 31.26
N VAL A 86 -13.25 10.79 31.19
CA VAL A 86 -12.19 9.77 31.06
C VAL A 86 -11.94 9.12 32.41
N SER A 87 -12.08 7.80 32.52
CA SER A 87 -11.77 7.08 33.77
C SER A 87 -10.32 7.29 34.17
N VAL A 88 -10.06 7.47 35.46
CA VAL A 88 -8.69 7.69 35.97
C VAL A 88 -7.80 6.49 35.63
N GLY A 89 -6.67 6.76 34.96
CA GLY A 89 -5.67 5.77 34.56
C GLY A 89 -5.84 5.27 33.13
N ASP A 90 -7.00 5.47 32.49
CA ASP A 90 -7.21 5.06 31.11
C ASP A 90 -6.43 5.93 30.12
N GLU A 91 -6.14 7.19 30.49
CA GLU A 91 -5.28 8.07 29.70
C GLU A 91 -3.84 7.55 29.54
N LEU A 92 -3.40 6.63 30.41
CA LEU A 92 -2.08 6.01 30.36
C LEU A 92 -2.09 4.63 29.67
N LYS A 93 -3.27 4.12 29.32
CA LYS A 93 -3.44 2.81 28.68
C LYS A 93 -3.77 2.92 27.20
N TYR A 94 -4.57 3.92 26.84
CA TYR A 94 -5.17 4.01 25.51
C TYR A 94 -4.67 5.25 24.75
N PRO A 95 -4.47 5.14 23.43
CA PRO A 95 -4.12 6.27 22.61
C PRO A 95 -5.30 7.24 22.46
N VAL A 96 -4.98 8.51 22.23
CA VAL A 96 -5.97 9.46 21.73
C VAL A 96 -6.05 9.31 20.22
N LEU A 97 -7.27 9.17 19.68
CA LEU A 97 -7.56 9.17 18.26
C LEU A 97 -8.27 10.45 17.87
N VAL A 98 -7.92 11.00 16.72
CA VAL A 98 -8.56 12.15 16.10
C VAL A 98 -9.06 11.73 14.73
N GLU A 99 -10.36 11.85 14.51
CA GLU A 99 -10.99 11.77 13.19
C GLU A 99 -11.14 13.18 12.63
N VAL A 100 -10.40 13.49 11.57
CA VAL A 100 -10.42 14.81 10.93
C VAL A 100 -11.34 14.74 9.71
N PRO A 101 -12.57 15.30 9.77
CA PRO A 101 -13.47 15.31 8.62
C PRO A 101 -12.97 16.29 7.55
N ALA A 102 -13.40 16.12 6.29
CA ALA A 102 -13.09 17.03 5.19
C ALA A 102 -13.50 18.50 5.46
N SER A 103 -14.48 18.71 6.34
CA SER A 103 -14.98 20.02 6.77
C SER A 103 -14.19 20.67 7.90
N ALA A 104 -13.25 19.96 8.53
CA ALA A 104 -12.39 20.55 9.55
C ALA A 104 -11.57 21.69 8.92
N VAL A 105 -11.31 22.75 9.68
CA VAL A 105 -10.59 23.93 9.19
C VAL A 105 -9.15 23.88 9.70
N ASP A 106 -8.21 23.91 8.77
CA ASP A 106 -6.79 24.07 9.06
C ASP A 106 -6.45 25.55 9.20
N LYS A 107 -5.88 25.94 10.33
CA LYS A 107 -5.52 27.33 10.61
C LYS A 107 -4.24 27.79 9.92
N ASP A 108 -3.47 26.91 9.28
CA ASP A 108 -2.34 27.31 8.44
C ASP A 108 -2.77 28.18 7.25
N ASN A 109 -3.94 27.88 6.67
CA ASN A 109 -4.50 28.60 5.51
C ASN A 109 -5.93 29.12 5.73
N GLY A 110 -6.56 28.76 6.86
CA GLY A 110 -7.93 29.12 7.21
C GLY A 110 -9.00 28.40 6.36
N GLN A 111 -8.63 27.39 5.58
CA GLN A 111 -9.53 26.64 4.69
C GLN A 111 -9.92 25.30 5.29
N ALA A 112 -10.98 24.71 4.75
CA ALA A 112 -11.32 23.33 5.03
C ALA A 112 -10.21 22.39 4.53
N VAL A 113 -9.91 21.32 5.27
CA VAL A 113 -8.88 20.32 4.90
C VAL A 113 -9.22 19.61 3.59
N GLY A 114 -10.50 19.53 3.21
CA GLY A 114 -10.98 19.04 1.91
C GLY A 114 -10.98 17.51 1.75
N LYS A 115 -10.01 16.81 2.34
CA LYS A 115 -9.96 15.34 2.42
C LYS A 115 -9.87 14.91 3.88
N ALA A 116 -10.70 13.96 4.27
CA ALA A 116 -10.66 13.41 5.62
C ALA A 116 -9.36 12.62 5.85
N PHE A 117 -8.89 12.59 7.10
CA PHE A 117 -7.79 11.75 7.55
C PHE A 117 -7.90 11.48 9.05
N PHE A 118 -6.87 10.92 9.67
CA PHE A 118 -6.84 10.63 11.09
C PHE A 118 -5.50 11.04 11.68
N MET A 119 -5.48 11.26 12.99
CA MET A 119 -4.24 11.41 13.76
C MET A 119 -4.36 10.66 15.08
N GLN A 120 -3.22 10.30 15.66
CA GLN A 120 -3.15 9.64 16.96
C GLN A 120 -2.07 10.25 17.82
N ALA A 121 -2.23 10.15 19.13
CA ALA A 121 -1.17 10.39 20.10
C ALA A 121 -1.06 9.19 21.05
N PRO A 122 0.18 8.79 21.42
CA PRO A 122 0.38 7.71 22.36
C PRO A 122 -0.31 7.93 23.71
N ALA A 123 -0.60 6.82 24.40
CA ALA A 123 -1.08 6.87 25.77
C ALA A 123 -0.16 7.73 26.64
N GLY A 124 -0.74 8.61 27.46
CA GLY A 124 -0.04 9.59 28.28
C GLY A 124 0.44 10.85 27.54
N GLN A 125 0.32 10.92 26.21
CA GLN A 125 0.76 12.06 25.38
C GLN A 125 -0.41 12.83 24.74
N TYR A 126 -1.55 12.89 25.43
CA TYR A 126 -2.78 13.51 24.92
C TYR A 126 -2.71 15.03 24.72
N ALA A 127 -1.76 15.73 25.35
CA ALA A 127 -1.70 17.19 25.34
C ALA A 127 -1.48 17.81 23.94
N PHE A 128 -0.84 17.07 23.02
CA PHE A 128 -0.58 17.51 21.65
C PHE A 128 -0.75 16.34 20.70
N VAL A 129 -1.74 16.41 19.82
CA VAL A 129 -2.01 15.37 18.80
C VAL A 129 -1.69 15.92 17.43
N SER A 130 -0.77 15.27 16.72
CA SER A 130 -0.28 15.72 15.41
C SER A 130 -0.02 14.56 14.44
N PRO A 131 0.22 14.84 13.14
CA PRO A 131 0.63 13.81 12.19
C PRO A 131 1.92 13.10 12.65
N LEU A 132 2.82 13.79 13.34
CA LEU A 132 4.07 13.18 13.84
C LEU A 132 3.85 12.26 15.04
N THR A 133 3.00 12.64 16.01
CA THR A 133 2.65 11.73 17.12
C THR A 133 1.92 10.49 16.60
N THR A 134 1.24 10.59 15.46
CA THR A 134 0.59 9.45 14.79
C THR A 134 1.64 8.43 14.33
N LEU A 135 2.76 8.88 13.77
CA LEU A 135 3.86 7.99 13.39
C LEU A 135 4.54 7.36 14.62
N VAL A 136 4.65 8.11 15.72
CA VAL A 136 5.14 7.56 17.00
C VAL A 136 4.20 6.46 17.50
N GLN A 137 2.88 6.71 17.50
CA GLN A 137 1.89 5.72 17.92
C GLN A 137 1.93 4.47 17.03
N ALA A 138 2.07 4.62 15.71
CA ALA A 138 2.21 3.48 14.79
C ALA A 138 3.43 2.60 15.11
N ARG A 139 4.55 3.22 15.54
CA ARG A 139 5.75 2.49 15.96
C ARG A 139 5.56 1.76 17.29
N ILE A 140 4.88 2.37 18.24
CA ILE A 140 4.52 1.72 19.51
C ILE A 140 3.60 0.53 19.27
N ALA A 141 2.58 0.69 18.42
CA ALA A 141 1.69 -0.39 18.01
C ALA A 141 2.44 -1.53 17.27
N ALA A 142 3.56 -1.22 16.62
CA ALA A 142 4.47 -2.20 16.02
C ALA A 142 5.48 -2.82 17.03
N GLY A 143 5.39 -2.47 18.32
CA GLY A 143 6.18 -3.06 19.41
C GLY A 143 7.38 -2.25 19.88
N SER A 144 7.58 -1.02 19.39
CA SER A 144 8.65 -0.13 19.88
C SER A 144 8.29 0.48 21.24
N SER A 145 9.30 0.79 22.07
CA SER A 145 9.09 1.66 23.23
C SER A 145 8.71 3.08 22.78
N ALA A 146 8.04 3.85 23.64
CA ALA A 146 7.68 5.24 23.30
C ALA A 146 8.92 6.11 23.00
N ALA A 147 10.01 5.90 23.74
CA ALA A 147 11.26 6.61 23.54
C ALA A 147 11.93 6.24 22.20
N ASP A 148 12.00 4.95 21.87
CA ASP A 148 12.59 4.50 20.60
C ASP A 148 11.75 4.91 19.39
N ALA A 149 10.41 4.90 19.54
CA ALA A 149 9.48 5.36 18.54
C ALA A 149 9.65 6.85 18.24
N GLU A 150 9.66 7.70 19.27
CA GLU A 150 9.88 9.14 19.12
C GLU A 150 11.26 9.43 18.52
N LYS A 151 12.30 8.76 19.02
CA LYS A 151 13.66 8.88 18.50
C LYS A 151 13.73 8.49 17.03
N TYR A 152 13.12 7.39 16.63
CA TYR A 152 13.12 6.95 15.25
C TYR A 152 12.44 7.98 14.33
N VAL A 153 11.25 8.47 14.69
CA VAL A 153 10.55 9.46 13.86
C VAL A 153 11.38 10.74 13.76
N LYS A 154 11.89 11.25 14.89
CA LYS A 154 12.66 12.50 14.95
C LYS A 154 14.01 12.40 14.22
N GLU A 155 14.83 11.40 14.54
CA GLU A 155 16.19 11.28 14.02
C GLU A 155 16.21 10.59 12.65
N THR A 156 15.51 9.46 12.50
CA THR A 156 15.57 8.65 11.28
C THR A 156 14.71 9.22 10.17
N LEU A 157 13.46 9.64 10.44
CA LEU A 157 12.57 10.15 9.40
C LEU A 157 12.74 11.64 9.12
N ILE A 158 13.01 12.45 10.15
CA ILE A 158 13.08 13.92 10.02
C ILE A 158 14.52 14.44 10.00
N GLY A 159 15.44 13.77 10.72
CA GLY A 159 16.84 14.19 10.80
C GLY A 159 17.06 15.34 11.78
N ILE A 160 16.39 15.30 12.93
CA ILE A 160 16.64 16.20 14.07
C ILE A 160 17.29 15.37 15.18
N THR A 161 18.46 15.79 15.66
CA THR A 161 19.22 15.09 16.71
C THR A 161 19.25 15.85 18.03
N ASP A 162 18.67 17.05 18.11
CA ASP A 162 18.56 17.79 19.37
C ASP A 162 17.67 17.03 20.35
N ALA A 163 18.23 16.71 21.53
CA ALA A 163 17.55 16.01 22.60
C ALA A 163 16.41 16.85 23.23
N ASN A 164 16.45 18.18 23.09
CA ASN A 164 15.45 19.09 23.66
C ASN A 164 14.20 19.24 22.78
N VAL A 165 14.24 18.75 21.54
CA VAL A 165 13.11 18.73 20.62
C VAL A 165 12.29 17.48 20.87
N SER A 166 10.99 17.66 21.14
CA SER A 166 10.04 16.55 21.33
C SER A 166 8.88 16.65 20.35
N LEU A 167 8.43 15.49 19.86
CA LEU A 167 7.29 15.38 18.95
C LEU A 167 5.94 15.54 19.67
N SER A 168 5.94 15.49 21.00
CA SER A 168 4.76 15.69 21.86
C SER A 168 4.57 17.15 22.31
N LYS A 169 5.44 18.06 21.85
CA LYS A 169 5.36 19.49 22.15
C LYS A 169 4.72 20.24 21.00
N ASP A 170 4.01 21.30 21.35
CA ASP A 170 3.28 22.14 20.42
C ASP A 170 4.24 22.96 19.54
N TYR A 171 4.55 22.41 18.36
CA TYR A 171 5.43 23.03 17.39
C TYR A 171 4.86 24.33 16.81
N MET A 172 3.54 24.58 16.90
CA MET A 172 2.92 25.82 16.41
C MET A 172 3.38 27.01 17.24
N THR A 173 3.48 26.83 18.55
CA THR A 173 3.94 27.86 19.50
C THR A 173 5.46 28.04 19.51
N MET A 174 6.20 27.08 18.97
CA MET A 174 7.67 27.04 18.99
C MET A 174 8.30 27.25 17.61
N SER A 175 7.52 27.68 16.63
CA SER A 175 7.91 27.83 15.22
C SER A 175 9.08 28.79 14.97
N SER A 176 9.47 29.62 15.94
CA SER A 176 10.71 30.42 15.87
C SER A 176 11.99 29.56 15.94
N SER A 177 11.90 28.33 16.46
CA SER A 177 12.98 27.35 16.38
C SER A 177 12.96 26.66 15.03
N ALA A 178 14.12 26.60 14.36
CA ALA A 178 14.28 25.94 13.06
C ALA A 178 13.87 24.45 13.12
N ASP A 179 14.14 23.76 14.22
CA ASP A 179 13.77 22.36 14.37
C ASP A 179 12.25 22.18 14.53
N TYR A 180 11.57 23.04 15.29
CA TYR A 180 10.11 22.98 15.43
C TYR A 180 9.40 23.43 14.15
N ALA A 181 9.94 24.40 13.39
CA ALA A 181 9.45 24.72 12.05
C ALA A 181 9.59 23.51 11.11
N LYS A 182 10.72 22.79 11.18
CA LYS A 182 10.93 21.56 10.40
C LYS A 182 9.98 20.43 10.82
N LEU A 183 9.63 20.32 12.10
CA LEU A 183 8.57 19.39 12.56
C LEU A 183 7.22 19.75 11.95
N HIS A 184 6.85 21.04 11.91
CA HIS A 184 5.61 21.49 11.28
C HIS A 184 5.56 21.14 9.79
N ASP A 185 6.65 21.38 9.05
CA ASP A 185 6.71 21.03 7.63
C ASP A 185 6.65 19.52 7.39
N ALA A 186 7.29 18.71 8.25
CA ALA A 186 7.17 17.25 8.19
C ALA A 186 5.73 16.79 8.53
N ALA A 187 5.06 17.43 9.48
CA ALA A 187 3.67 17.13 9.83
C ALA A 187 2.73 17.31 8.63
N LYS A 188 2.87 18.41 7.88
CA LYS A 188 2.09 18.69 6.67
C LYS A 188 2.24 17.60 5.62
N VAL A 189 3.46 17.08 5.44
CA VAL A 189 3.73 15.99 4.50
C VAL A 189 3.03 14.70 4.91
N VAL A 190 3.05 14.37 6.21
CA VAL A 190 2.38 13.17 6.73
C VAL A 190 0.86 13.29 6.56
N ALA A 191 0.29 14.44 6.94
CA ALA A 191 -1.14 14.69 6.79
C ALA A 191 -1.57 14.60 5.32
N ALA A 192 -0.85 15.30 4.43
CA ALA A 192 -1.14 15.29 3.00
C ALA A 192 -1.00 13.88 2.39
N SER A 193 0.01 13.10 2.78
CA SER A 193 0.18 11.70 2.34
C SER A 193 -1.02 10.83 2.76
N MET A 194 -1.49 10.96 4.01
CA MET A 194 -2.67 10.22 4.48
C MET A 194 -3.94 10.67 3.75
N GLN A 195 -4.14 11.97 3.57
CA GLN A 195 -5.30 12.56 2.90
C GLN A 195 -5.48 12.04 1.47
N GLU A 196 -4.40 11.80 0.73
CA GLU A 196 -4.46 11.30 -0.64
C GLU A 196 -5.17 9.94 -0.77
N VAL A 197 -5.02 9.06 0.23
CA VAL A 197 -5.48 7.67 0.13
C VAL A 197 -6.56 7.29 1.12
N TYR A 198 -6.72 8.03 2.23
CA TYR A 198 -7.65 7.67 3.30
C TYR A 198 -9.10 7.53 2.82
N GLY A 199 -9.53 8.40 1.91
CA GLY A 199 -10.88 8.36 1.31
C GLY A 199 -11.18 7.05 0.59
N SER A 200 -10.18 6.43 -0.03
CA SER A 200 -10.30 5.15 -0.74
C SER A 200 -10.60 3.96 0.19
N PHE A 201 -10.50 4.16 1.50
CA PHE A 201 -10.78 3.17 2.54
C PHE A 201 -12.07 3.44 3.30
N ALA A 202 -12.93 4.35 2.85
CA ALA A 202 -14.16 4.72 3.56
C ALA A 202 -15.09 3.52 3.83
N ALA A 203 -15.11 2.53 2.93
CA ALA A 203 -15.90 1.30 3.07
C ALA A 203 -15.26 0.23 3.98
N THR A 204 -14.01 0.40 4.40
CA THR A 204 -13.30 -0.59 5.22
C THR A 204 -13.74 -0.49 6.68
N SER A 205 -14.27 -1.58 7.22
CA SER A 205 -14.73 -1.67 8.61
C SER A 205 -13.58 -1.62 9.61
N ASP A 206 -12.52 -2.39 9.37
CA ASP A 206 -11.31 -2.44 10.19
C ASP A 206 -10.45 -1.19 10.00
N ARG A 207 -10.64 -0.22 10.89
CA ARG A 207 -9.94 1.07 10.81
C ARG A 207 -8.56 1.01 11.42
N ALA A 208 -8.34 0.18 12.44
CA ALA A 208 -7.01 -0.04 13.00
C ALA A 208 -6.00 -0.50 11.93
N SER A 209 -6.40 -1.43 11.04
CA SER A 209 -5.55 -1.86 9.92
C SER A 209 -5.33 -0.76 8.88
N VAL A 210 -6.36 0.02 8.55
CA VAL A 210 -6.22 1.19 7.67
C VAL A 210 -5.21 2.17 8.25
N GLN A 211 -5.37 2.54 9.53
CA GLN A 211 -4.49 3.47 10.20
C GLN A 211 -3.04 2.97 10.22
N LYS A 212 -2.83 1.71 10.59
CA LYS A 212 -1.50 1.07 10.57
C LYS A 212 -0.83 1.17 9.20
N VAL A 213 -1.54 0.80 8.14
CA VAL A 213 -0.96 0.79 6.78
C VAL A 213 -0.68 2.21 6.29
N LEU A 214 -1.58 3.16 6.53
CA LEU A 214 -1.41 4.53 6.08
C LEU A 214 -0.36 5.30 6.88
N SER A 215 -0.22 5.06 8.18
CA SER A 215 0.89 5.59 8.98
C SER A 215 2.24 5.07 8.49
N ASN A 216 2.33 3.79 8.14
CA ASN A 216 3.55 3.24 7.56
C ASN A 216 3.87 3.86 6.19
N ALA A 217 2.89 4.00 5.31
CA ALA A 217 3.07 4.66 4.02
C ALA A 217 3.54 6.11 4.17
N ALA A 218 2.93 6.88 5.08
CA ALA A 218 3.32 8.26 5.34
C ALA A 218 4.73 8.37 5.98
N ALA A 219 5.12 7.43 6.84
CA ALA A 219 6.47 7.36 7.38
C ALA A 219 7.52 7.10 6.29
N GLU A 220 7.20 6.21 5.34
CA GLU A 220 8.06 5.97 4.17
C GLU A 220 8.13 7.23 3.29
N THR A 221 7.03 8.00 3.13
CA THR A 221 7.03 9.28 2.38
C THR A 221 7.96 10.30 3.03
N LEU A 222 7.96 10.41 4.36
CA LEU A 222 8.93 11.25 5.07
C LEU A 222 10.37 10.78 4.85
N ALA A 223 10.63 9.48 4.94
CA ALA A 223 11.97 8.94 4.70
C ALA A 223 12.48 9.33 3.30
N PHE A 224 11.61 9.24 2.29
CA PHE A 224 11.90 9.66 0.93
C PHE A 224 12.20 11.17 0.83
N GLN A 225 11.33 12.02 1.37
CA GLN A 225 11.55 13.48 1.28
C GLN A 225 12.84 13.88 2.01
N LYS A 226 13.15 13.24 3.14
CA LYS A 226 14.44 13.41 3.82
C LYS A 226 15.61 13.00 2.92
N SER A 227 15.56 11.82 2.28
CA SER A 227 16.65 11.36 1.41
C SER A 227 16.84 12.23 0.18
N SER A 228 15.77 12.87 -0.32
CA SER A 228 15.84 13.77 -1.47
C SER A 228 16.62 15.05 -1.21
N GLY A 229 16.75 15.46 0.06
CA GLY A 229 17.39 16.73 0.46
C GLY A 229 16.62 17.99 0.04
N LYS A 230 15.43 17.87 -0.56
CA LYS A 230 14.62 19.02 -1.05
C LYS A 230 13.74 19.68 0.03
N GLY A 231 13.81 19.19 1.27
CA GLY A 231 12.96 19.63 2.38
C GLY A 231 11.59 18.95 2.40
N PHE A 232 10.81 19.21 3.46
CA PHE A 232 9.49 18.61 3.65
C PHE A 232 8.40 19.49 3.05
N LYS A 233 7.87 19.09 1.90
CA LYS A 233 6.78 19.81 1.22
C LYS A 233 5.94 18.86 0.38
N ALA A 234 4.63 19.09 0.31
CA ALA A 234 3.74 18.27 -0.52
C ALA A 234 4.14 18.28 -2.01
N GLU A 235 4.65 19.42 -2.51
CA GLU A 235 5.13 19.59 -3.89
C GLU A 235 6.36 18.71 -4.22
N ASN A 236 7.11 18.26 -3.21
CA ASN A 236 8.24 17.34 -3.39
C ASN A 236 7.79 15.88 -3.59
N GLY A 237 6.48 15.63 -3.68
CA GLY A 237 5.88 14.32 -3.91
C GLY A 237 5.39 13.69 -2.61
N LEU A 238 4.08 13.42 -2.56
CA LEU A 238 3.42 12.71 -1.45
C LEU A 238 3.45 11.19 -1.57
N GLY A 239 3.91 10.73 -2.73
CA GLY A 239 4.36 9.38 -3.03
C GLY A 239 3.89 8.31 -2.08
N THR A 240 2.76 7.67 -2.38
CA THR A 240 2.50 6.36 -1.83
C THR A 240 3.53 5.43 -2.47
N HIS A 241 4.28 4.71 -1.66
CA HIS A 241 5.32 3.76 -2.11
C HIS A 241 4.76 2.66 -3.02
N ASP A 242 3.46 2.57 -3.14
CA ASP A 242 2.77 1.56 -3.92
C ASP A 242 1.46 2.12 -4.46
N ASP A 243 0.88 1.39 -5.40
CA ASP A 243 -0.45 1.64 -5.93
C ASP A 243 -1.55 1.40 -4.87
N LEU A 244 -2.76 1.89 -5.16
CA LEU A 244 -3.89 1.77 -4.25
C LEU A 244 -4.28 0.31 -4.00
N ALA A 245 -4.21 -0.58 -5.00
CA ALA A 245 -4.54 -1.99 -4.83
C ALA A 245 -3.56 -2.68 -3.87
N SER A 246 -2.27 -2.35 -3.94
CA SER A 246 -1.24 -2.81 -3.02
C SER A 246 -1.47 -2.32 -1.58
N LEU A 247 -1.93 -1.08 -1.39
CA LEU A 247 -2.34 -0.58 -0.07
C LEU A 247 -3.59 -1.30 0.45
N GLN A 248 -4.61 -1.50 -0.40
CA GLN A 248 -5.82 -2.27 -0.07
C GLN A 248 -5.49 -3.69 0.36
N ARG A 249 -4.54 -4.31 -0.33
CA ARG A 249 -4.04 -5.62 0.01
C ARG A 249 -3.36 -5.66 1.37
N ARG A 250 -2.46 -4.71 1.66
CA ARG A 250 -1.81 -4.63 2.98
C ARG A 250 -2.81 -4.44 4.11
N VAL A 251 -3.86 -3.65 3.89
CA VAL A 251 -4.95 -3.49 4.86
C VAL A 251 -5.67 -4.82 5.08
N ALA A 252 -6.01 -5.55 4.00
CA ALA A 252 -6.63 -6.86 4.11
C ALA A 252 -5.75 -7.89 4.83
N ALA A 253 -4.43 -7.86 4.60
CA ALA A 253 -3.47 -8.73 5.27
C ALA A 253 -3.28 -8.38 6.77
N ALA A 254 -3.39 -7.10 7.12
CA ALA A 254 -3.29 -6.63 8.50
C ALA A 254 -4.53 -6.98 9.35
N GLY A 255 -5.72 -7.04 8.73
CA GLY A 255 -7.00 -7.16 9.45
C GLY A 255 -7.43 -8.53 9.95
N GLY A 256 -6.52 -9.52 9.92
CA GLY A 256 -6.83 -10.90 10.26
C GLY A 256 -7.69 -11.58 9.19
N SER A 257 -7.28 -12.77 8.74
CA SER A 257 -7.92 -13.44 7.61
C SER A 257 -8.97 -14.47 8.05
N ILE A 258 -10.11 -14.47 7.34
CA ILE A 258 -10.96 -15.67 7.24
C ILE A 258 -10.12 -16.74 6.54
N ALA A 259 -10.16 -17.97 7.04
CA ALA A 259 -9.36 -19.07 6.47
C ALA A 259 -9.66 -19.24 4.97
N ALA A 260 -8.62 -19.07 4.15
CA ALA A 260 -8.70 -19.29 2.71
C ALA A 260 -8.54 -20.77 2.40
N THR A 261 -9.65 -21.44 2.08
CA THR A 261 -9.69 -22.90 1.87
C THR A 261 -10.19 -23.31 0.49
N GLN A 262 -10.89 -22.43 -0.23
CA GLN A 262 -11.34 -22.67 -1.59
C GLN A 262 -10.19 -22.44 -2.57
N ASP A 263 -9.84 -23.48 -3.33
CA ASP A 263 -8.82 -23.38 -4.38
C ASP A 263 -9.32 -22.56 -5.56
N VAL A 264 -8.42 -21.76 -6.12
CA VAL A 264 -8.64 -21.02 -7.36
C VAL A 264 -7.47 -21.25 -8.31
N SER A 265 -7.79 -21.42 -9.59
CA SER A 265 -6.84 -21.54 -10.69
C SER A 265 -7.28 -20.60 -11.81
N ILE A 266 -6.43 -19.63 -12.15
CA ILE A 266 -6.69 -18.58 -13.15
C ILE A 266 -5.73 -18.81 -14.30
N GLN A 267 -6.27 -19.12 -15.47
CA GLN A 267 -5.49 -19.34 -16.68
C GLN A 267 -5.31 -18.04 -17.44
N PHE A 268 -4.14 -17.91 -18.06
CA PHE A 268 -3.74 -16.79 -18.91
C PHE A 268 -3.33 -17.30 -20.28
N ASP A 269 -3.56 -16.49 -21.31
CA ASP A 269 -3.20 -16.76 -22.70
C ASP A 269 -2.72 -15.47 -23.39
N VAL A 270 -2.08 -15.61 -24.54
CA VAL A 270 -1.62 -14.47 -25.34
C VAL A 270 -1.95 -14.68 -26.82
N VAL A 271 -2.47 -13.63 -27.45
CA VAL A 271 -2.85 -13.63 -28.86
C VAL A 271 -2.35 -12.36 -29.56
N ALA A 272 -2.29 -12.41 -30.89
CA ALA A 272 -2.29 -11.23 -31.76
C ALA A 272 -3.65 -11.24 -32.49
N GLY A 273 -4.63 -10.50 -31.94
CA GLY A 273 -6.02 -10.57 -32.36
C GLY A 273 -6.63 -11.94 -32.13
N THR A 274 -6.76 -12.72 -33.21
CA THR A 274 -7.25 -14.11 -33.17
C THR A 274 -6.14 -15.16 -33.27
N GLN A 275 -4.91 -14.76 -33.57
CA GLN A 275 -3.79 -15.67 -33.75
C GLN A 275 -3.14 -16.00 -32.40
N SER A 276 -2.93 -17.29 -32.11
CA SER A 276 -2.14 -17.72 -30.94
C SER A 276 -0.68 -17.29 -31.07
N VAL A 277 -0.09 -16.88 -29.95
CA VAL A 277 1.30 -16.44 -29.88
C VAL A 277 2.18 -17.53 -29.28
N ALA A 278 3.28 -17.85 -29.93
CA ALA A 278 4.29 -18.79 -29.44
C ALA A 278 5.67 -18.45 -30.02
N CYS A 279 6.73 -18.79 -29.28
CA CYS A 279 8.09 -18.66 -29.79
C CYS A 279 8.33 -19.52 -31.04
N GLY A 280 9.06 -18.98 -32.01
CA GLY A 280 9.35 -19.64 -33.29
C GLY A 280 8.19 -19.60 -34.31
N ALA A 281 7.00 -19.18 -33.91
CA ALA A 281 5.89 -18.94 -34.82
C ALA A 281 5.89 -17.48 -35.29
N SER A 282 5.60 -17.26 -36.57
CA SER A 282 5.39 -15.92 -37.08
C SER A 282 3.99 -15.44 -36.75
N ILE A 283 3.88 -14.23 -36.21
CA ILE A 283 2.63 -13.55 -35.89
C ILE A 283 2.48 -12.28 -36.74
N THR A 284 1.24 -11.88 -37.00
CA THR A 284 0.93 -10.61 -37.66
C THR A 284 0.22 -9.68 -36.69
N LEU A 285 0.84 -8.52 -36.44
CA LEU A 285 0.21 -7.42 -35.72
C LEU A 285 -0.59 -6.58 -36.71
N ASN A 286 -1.92 -6.64 -36.67
CA ASN A 286 -2.78 -6.14 -37.75
C ASN A 286 -2.95 -4.62 -37.74
N ASN A 287 -2.84 -4.00 -36.55
CA ASN A 287 -3.24 -2.62 -36.32
C ASN A 287 -2.09 -1.70 -35.85
N THR A 288 -0.86 -2.04 -36.23
CA THR A 288 0.29 -1.14 -36.06
C THR A 288 0.12 0.10 -36.96
N VAL A 289 0.95 1.12 -36.79
CA VAL A 289 0.92 2.32 -37.64
C VAL A 289 2.25 2.53 -38.34
N ASP A 290 2.22 3.24 -39.47
CA ASP A 290 3.40 3.76 -40.13
C ASP A 290 3.66 5.19 -39.63
N HIS A 291 4.82 5.42 -39.00
CA HIS A 291 5.15 6.72 -38.40
C HIS A 291 5.24 7.86 -39.43
N THR A 292 5.49 7.56 -40.71
CA THR A 292 5.64 8.59 -41.76
C THR A 292 4.28 9.05 -42.28
N THR A 293 3.34 8.13 -42.45
CA THR A 293 2.03 8.40 -43.07
C THR A 293 0.88 8.46 -42.06
N GLY A 294 1.07 7.97 -40.84
CA GLY A 294 0.03 7.79 -39.82
C GLY A 294 -1.02 6.73 -40.17
N SER A 295 -0.83 5.98 -41.26
CA SER A 295 -1.79 4.97 -41.72
C SER A 295 -1.62 3.65 -40.98
N THR A 296 -2.73 2.91 -40.80
CA THR A 296 -2.70 1.55 -40.26
C THR A 296 -1.92 0.62 -41.19
N LYS A 297 -1.10 -0.25 -40.60
CA LYS A 297 -0.23 -1.20 -41.28
C LYS A 297 -0.22 -2.52 -40.52
N ALA A 298 -0.24 -3.63 -41.26
CA ALA A 298 0.03 -4.95 -40.72
C ALA A 298 1.55 -5.19 -40.66
N THR A 299 2.06 -5.63 -39.52
CA THR A 299 3.48 -5.93 -39.34
C THR A 299 3.66 -7.38 -38.88
N THR A 300 4.35 -8.18 -39.70
CA THR A 300 4.66 -9.58 -39.41
C THR A 300 6.02 -9.71 -38.75
N GLY A 301 6.16 -10.65 -37.81
CA GLY A 301 7.41 -10.91 -37.11
C GLY A 301 7.31 -12.09 -36.16
N GLN A 302 8.21 -12.17 -35.18
CA GLN A 302 8.23 -13.22 -34.16
C GLN A 302 8.45 -12.64 -32.76
N ILE A 303 7.96 -13.35 -31.75
CA ILE A 303 8.25 -13.05 -30.35
C ILE A 303 9.64 -13.56 -29.98
N LYS A 304 10.35 -12.74 -29.21
CA LYS A 304 11.68 -13.02 -28.64
C LYS A 304 11.65 -13.19 -27.12
N ASP A 305 10.68 -12.57 -26.46
CA ASP A 305 10.43 -12.73 -25.02
C ASP A 305 8.99 -12.30 -24.72
N LEU A 306 8.29 -13.01 -23.84
CA LEU A 306 6.95 -12.65 -23.43
C LEU A 306 6.70 -13.10 -21.99
N ARG A 307 7.02 -12.20 -21.07
CA ARG A 307 6.89 -12.41 -19.64
C ARG A 307 6.35 -11.18 -18.95
N PHE A 308 5.53 -11.40 -17.92
CA PHE A 308 5.07 -10.32 -17.08
C PHE A 308 4.68 -10.78 -15.68
N TYR A 309 4.85 -9.90 -14.71
CA TYR A 309 4.40 -10.14 -13.35
C TYR A 309 2.95 -9.73 -13.17
N VAL A 310 2.23 -10.48 -12.35
CA VAL A 310 0.89 -10.14 -11.87
C VAL A 310 0.91 -10.17 -10.34
N SER A 311 0.26 -9.20 -9.73
CA SER A 311 0.08 -9.08 -8.28
C SER A 311 -1.33 -8.64 -7.93
N ASN A 312 -1.62 -8.49 -6.62
CA ASN A 312 -2.91 -8.04 -6.10
C ASN A 312 -4.13 -8.77 -6.69
N VAL A 313 -3.95 -10.06 -7.02
CA VAL A 313 -5.02 -10.89 -7.57
C VAL A 313 -6.14 -10.98 -6.55
N ALA A 314 -7.35 -10.57 -6.94
CA ALA A 314 -8.54 -10.62 -6.10
C ALA A 314 -9.73 -11.16 -6.88
N LEU A 315 -10.56 -11.98 -6.24
CA LEU A 315 -11.86 -12.36 -6.78
C LEU A 315 -12.93 -11.38 -6.30
N ILE A 316 -13.90 -11.10 -7.17
CA ILE A 316 -14.98 -10.13 -6.93
C ILE A 316 -16.29 -10.90 -6.74
N ASP A 317 -17.00 -10.64 -5.65
CA ASP A 317 -18.35 -11.21 -5.43
C ASP A 317 -19.45 -10.40 -6.14
N ALA A 318 -20.69 -10.88 -6.08
CA ALA A 318 -21.83 -10.22 -6.74
C ALA A 318 -22.17 -8.84 -6.14
N GLN A 319 -21.62 -8.50 -4.97
CA GLN A 319 -21.76 -7.19 -4.33
C GLN A 319 -20.61 -6.25 -4.71
N GLY A 320 -19.66 -6.70 -5.53
CA GLY A 320 -18.49 -5.92 -5.94
C GLY A 320 -17.35 -5.93 -4.91
N LYS A 321 -17.45 -6.72 -3.84
CA LYS A 321 -16.38 -6.80 -2.83
C LYS A 321 -15.23 -7.65 -3.37
N GLN A 322 -14.04 -7.05 -3.35
CA GLN A 322 -12.80 -7.73 -3.66
C GLN A 322 -12.32 -8.58 -2.48
N THR A 323 -11.93 -9.81 -2.76
CA THR A 323 -11.26 -10.71 -1.83
C THR A 323 -9.94 -11.15 -2.45
N PHE A 324 -8.82 -10.70 -1.87
CA PHE A 324 -7.49 -11.04 -2.36
C PHE A 324 -7.25 -12.55 -2.27
N VAL A 325 -6.68 -13.10 -3.35
CA VAL A 325 -6.22 -14.48 -3.43
C VAL A 325 -4.88 -14.58 -2.71
N ILE A 326 -4.77 -15.56 -1.81
CA ILE A 326 -3.50 -15.98 -1.23
C ILE A 326 -2.87 -16.94 -2.22
N LEU A 327 -1.82 -16.52 -2.92
CA LEU A 327 -1.19 -17.33 -3.95
C LEU A 327 -0.41 -18.49 -3.33
N ASN A 328 -0.44 -19.64 -3.99
CA ASN A 328 0.45 -20.74 -3.63
C ASN A 328 1.91 -20.31 -3.86
N SER A 329 2.82 -20.81 -3.03
CA SER A 329 4.26 -20.62 -3.23
C SER A 329 4.81 -21.75 -4.10
N ASN A 330 5.44 -21.40 -5.21
CA ASN A 330 6.06 -22.33 -6.17
C ASN A 330 7.15 -21.60 -6.99
N ASP A 331 7.63 -22.20 -8.08
CA ASP A 331 8.74 -21.66 -8.88
C ASP A 331 8.46 -20.28 -9.50
N ASN A 332 7.19 -19.99 -9.82
CA ASN A 332 6.77 -18.74 -10.46
C ASN A 332 5.85 -17.88 -9.59
N GLN A 333 5.60 -18.25 -8.33
CA GLN A 333 4.73 -17.53 -7.42
C GLN A 333 5.30 -17.48 -6.01
N ALA A 334 5.35 -16.30 -5.41
CA ALA A 334 5.68 -16.13 -3.99
C ALA A 334 5.24 -14.76 -3.49
N TYR A 335 4.95 -14.65 -2.19
CA TYR A 335 4.53 -13.40 -1.55
C TYR A 335 3.41 -12.68 -2.30
N ASP A 336 2.54 -13.52 -2.86
CA ASP A 336 1.42 -13.14 -3.70
C ASP A 336 1.72 -12.28 -4.94
N VAL A 337 2.89 -12.51 -5.52
CA VAL A 337 3.24 -12.11 -6.88
C VAL A 337 3.40 -13.38 -7.70
N ALA A 338 3.02 -13.34 -8.97
CA ALA A 338 3.24 -14.40 -9.93
C ALA A 338 4.00 -13.86 -11.14
N LEU A 339 4.98 -14.61 -11.64
CA LEU A 339 5.55 -14.42 -12.98
C LEU A 339 4.77 -15.31 -13.95
N LEU A 340 4.16 -14.68 -14.97
CA LEU A 340 3.63 -15.38 -16.12
C LEU A 340 4.68 -15.40 -17.23
N ASP A 341 4.82 -16.56 -17.85
CA ASP A 341 5.84 -16.85 -18.85
C ASP A 341 5.24 -17.61 -20.04
N PHE A 342 5.29 -16.99 -21.21
CA PHE A 342 4.82 -17.54 -22.48
C PHE A 342 5.98 -17.78 -23.45
N GLU A 343 7.21 -17.47 -23.06
CA GLU A 343 8.39 -17.87 -23.82
C GLU A 343 8.89 -19.24 -23.36
N ASN A 344 9.40 -20.04 -24.29
CA ASN A 344 9.78 -21.43 -24.02
C ASN A 344 11.23 -21.73 -24.42
N ALA A 345 12.06 -20.69 -24.56
CA ALA A 345 13.44 -20.79 -25.04
C ALA A 345 13.62 -21.50 -26.41
N GLN A 346 12.62 -21.41 -27.31
CA GLN A 346 12.69 -21.95 -28.68
C GLN A 346 12.64 -20.84 -29.74
N GLY A 347 13.07 -21.13 -30.97
CA GLY A 347 13.02 -20.18 -32.08
C GLY A 347 13.76 -18.88 -31.78
N GLU A 348 13.12 -17.73 -32.00
CA GLU A 348 13.67 -16.40 -31.68
C GLU A 348 13.75 -16.11 -30.17
N CYS A 349 13.10 -16.92 -29.31
CA CYS A 349 13.26 -16.82 -27.86
C CYS A 349 14.57 -17.52 -27.45
N PRO A 350 15.64 -16.78 -27.13
CA PRO A 350 16.98 -17.35 -27.09
C PRO A 350 17.21 -18.13 -25.80
N THR A 351 17.83 -19.30 -25.89
CA THR A 351 18.18 -20.13 -24.72
C THR A 351 19.10 -19.44 -23.71
N SER A 352 19.79 -18.37 -24.10
CA SER A 352 20.66 -17.59 -23.22
C SER A 352 19.89 -16.68 -22.24
N THR A 353 18.64 -16.32 -22.54
CA THR A 353 17.82 -15.45 -21.68
C THR A 353 16.40 -15.97 -21.44
N GLY A 354 16.00 -17.02 -22.16
CA GLY A 354 14.70 -17.66 -22.06
C GLY A 354 14.67 -18.80 -21.04
N THR A 355 13.48 -19.34 -20.80
CA THR A 355 13.27 -20.49 -19.92
C THR A 355 12.48 -21.58 -20.64
N PRO A 356 12.87 -22.87 -20.54
CA PRO A 356 12.08 -23.94 -21.16
C PRO A 356 10.71 -24.15 -20.50
N ALA A 357 10.57 -23.79 -19.23
CA ALA A 357 9.31 -23.89 -18.51
C ALA A 357 8.43 -22.68 -18.83
N THR A 358 7.15 -22.92 -19.12
CA THR A 358 6.16 -21.84 -19.28
C THR A 358 5.27 -21.78 -18.05
N TYR A 359 4.75 -20.59 -17.78
CA TYR A 359 3.89 -20.32 -16.63
C TYR A 359 2.66 -19.54 -17.08
N THR A 360 1.60 -20.25 -17.43
CA THR A 360 0.35 -19.66 -17.97
C THR A 360 -0.82 -19.76 -17.00
N THR A 361 -0.58 -20.19 -15.76
CA THR A 361 -1.64 -20.37 -14.75
C THR A 361 -1.17 -19.85 -13.40
N ILE A 362 -2.04 -19.09 -12.74
CA ILE A 362 -1.89 -18.69 -11.34
C ILE A 362 -2.77 -19.59 -10.47
N THR A 363 -2.24 -20.06 -9.35
CA THR A 363 -2.98 -20.85 -8.36
C THR A 363 -2.94 -20.23 -6.98
N GLY A 364 -4.00 -20.38 -6.21
CA GLY A 364 -4.07 -19.88 -4.84
C GLY A 364 -5.34 -20.30 -4.14
N LYS A 365 -5.63 -19.62 -3.02
CA LYS A 365 -6.82 -19.87 -2.21
C LYS A 365 -7.53 -18.58 -1.84
N VAL A 366 -8.84 -18.68 -1.68
CA VAL A 366 -9.73 -17.65 -1.13
C VAL A 366 -10.61 -18.25 -0.03
N PRO A 367 -11.22 -17.43 0.84
CA PRO A 367 -12.34 -17.87 1.66
C PRO A 367 -13.44 -18.51 0.81
N PRO A 368 -14.18 -19.51 1.34
CA PRO A 368 -15.32 -20.08 0.62
C PRO A 368 -16.33 -19.00 0.21
N GLY A 369 -16.70 -18.97 -1.06
CA GLY A 369 -17.61 -17.97 -1.59
C GLY A 369 -17.91 -18.12 -3.09
N ASN A 370 -18.94 -17.41 -3.53
CA ASN A 370 -19.30 -17.29 -4.93
C ASN A 370 -18.69 -16.02 -5.49
N TYR A 371 -17.80 -16.18 -6.46
CA TYR A 371 -17.10 -15.08 -7.11
C TYR A 371 -17.49 -15.02 -8.58
N VAL A 372 -17.78 -13.81 -9.05
CA VAL A 372 -18.28 -13.54 -10.40
C VAL A 372 -17.35 -12.64 -11.21
N GLY A 373 -16.27 -12.16 -10.61
CA GLY A 373 -15.29 -11.30 -11.27
C GLY A 373 -13.88 -11.50 -10.75
N LEU A 374 -12.95 -10.78 -11.37
CA LEU A 374 -11.51 -10.82 -11.09
C LEU A 374 -10.95 -9.41 -11.10
N ALA A 375 -10.02 -9.09 -10.20
CA ALA A 375 -9.13 -7.96 -10.29
C ALA A 375 -7.67 -8.42 -10.18
N LEU A 376 -6.76 -7.72 -10.83
CA LEU A 376 -5.32 -7.97 -10.77
C LEU A 376 -4.52 -6.71 -11.10
N THR A 377 -3.26 -6.66 -10.69
CA THR A 377 -2.31 -5.61 -11.06
C THR A 377 -1.21 -6.19 -11.95
N LEU A 378 -0.91 -5.56 -13.08
CA LEU A 378 0.27 -5.83 -13.91
C LEU A 378 1.50 -5.17 -13.26
N GLY A 379 2.45 -5.99 -12.83
CA GLY A 379 3.68 -5.57 -12.17
C GLY A 379 3.83 -6.07 -10.74
N THR A 380 4.96 -5.74 -10.10
CA THR A 380 5.26 -6.18 -8.74
C THR A 380 5.08 -5.02 -7.75
N PRO A 381 4.41 -5.23 -6.59
CA PRO A 381 4.30 -4.20 -5.57
C PRO A 381 5.68 -3.88 -4.99
N MET A 382 5.83 -2.77 -4.25
CA MET A 382 7.12 -2.49 -3.62
C MET A 382 7.49 -3.54 -2.58
N LYS A 383 6.52 -3.92 -1.75
CA LYS A 383 6.70 -4.87 -0.67
C LYS A 383 5.58 -5.91 -0.65
N SER A 384 5.86 -7.04 -0.01
CA SER A 384 4.89 -8.07 0.31
C SER A 384 3.71 -7.53 1.15
N PRO A 385 2.58 -8.26 1.22
CA PRO A 385 1.40 -7.83 1.98
C PRO A 385 1.65 -7.60 3.48
N ASP A 386 2.67 -8.24 4.05
CA ASP A 386 3.11 -8.03 5.44
C ASP A 386 4.21 -6.97 5.57
N SER A 387 4.56 -6.29 4.47
CA SER A 387 5.59 -5.27 4.34
C SER A 387 7.02 -5.72 4.67
N LYS A 388 7.32 -7.03 4.65
CA LYS A 388 8.65 -7.56 5.06
C LYS A 388 9.61 -7.86 3.92
N VAL A 389 9.10 -8.18 2.74
CA VAL A 389 9.92 -8.59 1.59
C VAL A 389 9.81 -7.55 0.49
N SER A 390 10.95 -7.04 0.00
CA SER A 390 10.98 -6.16 -1.17
C SER A 390 10.76 -6.97 -2.45
N LEU A 391 9.78 -6.58 -3.26
CA LEU A 391 9.34 -7.33 -4.44
C LEU A 391 9.61 -6.61 -5.77
N ASN A 392 9.75 -5.30 -5.74
CA ASN A 392 10.10 -4.51 -6.92
C ASN A 392 11.62 -4.33 -7.07
N HIS A 393 12.28 -3.93 -6.00
CA HIS A 393 13.72 -3.73 -5.97
C HIS A 393 14.35 -4.71 -4.98
N SER A 394 15.35 -5.45 -5.45
CA SER A 394 16.12 -6.39 -4.64
C SER A 394 17.28 -6.95 -5.46
N ASP A 395 18.33 -7.38 -4.77
CA ASP A 395 19.43 -8.11 -5.40
C ASP A 395 18.92 -9.44 -5.95
N LYS A 396 18.84 -9.54 -7.27
CA LYS A 396 18.38 -10.75 -7.99
C LYS A 396 19.22 -12.00 -7.72
N THR A 397 20.43 -11.84 -7.20
CA THR A 397 21.36 -12.94 -6.91
C THR A 397 21.34 -13.38 -5.45
N ALA A 398 20.68 -12.60 -4.57
CA ALA A 398 20.60 -12.94 -3.16
C ALA A 398 19.72 -14.18 -2.95
N PRO A 399 20.13 -15.12 -2.06
CA PRO A 399 19.36 -16.33 -1.76
C PRO A 399 18.03 -16.02 -1.05
N THR A 400 17.89 -14.84 -0.47
CA THR A 400 16.65 -14.34 0.15
C THR A 400 15.65 -13.79 -0.87
N THR A 401 16.08 -13.51 -2.10
CA THR A 401 15.20 -13.03 -3.17
C THR A 401 14.32 -14.19 -3.65
N PRO A 402 12.99 -14.02 -3.69
CA PRO A 402 12.07 -15.05 -4.18
C PRO A 402 12.45 -15.56 -5.58
N ALA A 403 12.31 -16.87 -5.83
CA ALA A 403 12.74 -17.51 -7.09
C ALA A 403 12.17 -16.82 -8.34
N LEU A 404 10.88 -16.45 -8.31
CA LEU A 404 10.25 -15.71 -9.41
C LEU A 404 10.92 -14.36 -9.74
N LEU A 405 11.69 -13.78 -8.82
CA LEU A 405 12.39 -12.50 -8.97
C LEU A 405 13.89 -12.67 -9.29
N GLN A 406 14.40 -13.89 -9.45
CA GLN A 406 15.82 -14.16 -9.72
C GLN A 406 16.16 -14.23 -11.23
N PHE A 407 15.14 -14.23 -12.10
CA PHE A 407 15.33 -14.25 -13.56
C PHE A 407 16.09 -13.01 -14.03
N SER A 408 17.34 -13.21 -14.48
CA SER A 408 18.21 -12.09 -14.89
C SER A 408 17.69 -11.33 -16.11
N SER A 409 16.93 -11.98 -16.99
CA SER A 409 16.23 -11.36 -18.11
C SER A 409 15.14 -10.38 -17.68
N MET A 410 14.50 -10.64 -16.53
CA MET A 410 13.47 -9.82 -15.90
C MET A 410 14.03 -8.80 -14.90
N ALA A 411 15.35 -8.80 -14.66
CA ALA A 411 15.99 -7.78 -13.84
C ALA A 411 16.11 -6.45 -14.60
N TRP A 412 15.99 -5.34 -13.87
CA TRP A 412 16.19 -4.01 -14.43
C TRP A 412 17.50 -3.37 -13.92
N ASN A 413 18.52 -3.35 -14.78
CA ASN A 413 19.92 -3.05 -14.40
C ASN A 413 20.19 -1.62 -13.89
N TRP A 414 19.53 -0.56 -14.38
CA TRP A 414 19.88 0.82 -14.01
C TRP A 414 19.42 1.22 -12.59
N GLN A 415 18.55 0.43 -11.95
CA GLN A 415 17.99 0.73 -10.62
C GLN A 415 17.97 -0.46 -9.67
N GLY A 416 18.36 -1.67 -10.11
CA GLY A 416 18.19 -2.88 -9.29
C GLY A 416 16.74 -3.35 -9.12
N GLY A 417 15.86 -2.85 -9.99
CA GLY A 417 14.43 -3.15 -9.99
C GLY A 417 14.07 -4.41 -10.79
N ARG A 418 12.80 -4.51 -11.16
CA ARG A 418 12.27 -5.56 -12.04
C ARG A 418 11.58 -4.97 -13.25
N LYS A 419 11.75 -5.63 -14.39
CA LYS A 419 10.84 -5.49 -15.53
C LYS A 419 9.53 -6.16 -15.13
N PHE A 420 8.50 -5.37 -14.89
CA PHE A 420 7.13 -5.83 -14.71
C PHE A 420 6.60 -6.54 -15.94
N THR A 421 6.98 -6.04 -17.11
CA THR A 421 6.64 -6.63 -18.41
C THR A 421 7.89 -6.63 -19.26
N LYS A 422 8.14 -7.75 -19.92
CA LYS A 422 9.12 -7.90 -20.98
C LYS A 422 8.43 -8.56 -22.17
N ILE A 423 8.00 -7.75 -23.13
CA ILE A 423 7.46 -8.22 -24.40
C ILE A 423 8.43 -7.74 -25.48
N GLU A 424 9.02 -8.66 -26.22
CA GLU A 424 9.98 -8.34 -27.27
C GLU A 424 9.50 -8.94 -28.59
N PHE A 425 9.17 -8.09 -29.55
CA PHE A 425 8.73 -8.47 -30.89
C PHE A 425 9.81 -8.11 -31.90
N THR A 426 10.16 -9.02 -32.80
CA THR A 426 11.13 -8.76 -33.88
C THR A 426 10.38 -8.80 -35.20
N PRO A 427 10.10 -7.64 -35.84
CA PRO A 427 9.54 -7.59 -37.17
C PRO A 427 10.42 -8.33 -38.18
N THR A 428 9.82 -8.96 -39.18
CA THR A 428 10.56 -9.64 -40.25
C THR A 428 11.48 -8.65 -40.97
N GLY A 429 12.79 -8.92 -40.94
CA GLY A 429 13.82 -8.04 -41.52
C GLY A 429 14.09 -6.76 -40.72
N GLY A 430 13.47 -6.61 -39.54
CA GLY A 430 13.64 -5.48 -38.63
C GLY A 430 14.54 -5.81 -37.44
N VAL A 431 14.53 -4.91 -36.46
CA VAL A 431 15.22 -5.08 -35.17
C VAL A 431 14.20 -5.33 -34.07
N THR A 432 14.61 -6.03 -33.01
CA THR A 432 13.75 -6.28 -31.85
C THR A 432 13.22 -4.97 -31.26
N TRP A 433 11.90 -4.92 -31.12
CA TRP A 433 11.10 -3.87 -30.51
C TRP A 433 10.66 -4.30 -29.10
N PRO A 434 11.27 -3.77 -28.03
CA PRO A 434 10.89 -4.10 -26.67
C PRO A 434 9.76 -3.21 -26.14
N VAL A 435 8.88 -3.83 -25.36
CA VAL A 435 8.07 -3.18 -24.33
C VAL A 435 8.59 -3.68 -23.00
N HIS A 436 9.37 -2.84 -22.34
CA HIS A 436 9.83 -3.07 -20.97
C HIS A 436 9.06 -2.12 -20.05
N LEU A 437 8.16 -2.68 -19.25
CA LEU A 437 7.44 -1.96 -18.20
C LEU A 437 8.13 -2.15 -16.86
N GLY A 438 8.31 -1.10 -16.08
CA GLY A 438 8.89 -1.18 -14.73
C GLY A 438 8.84 0.17 -14.05
N SER A 439 8.98 0.22 -12.72
CA SER A 439 9.00 1.50 -12.02
C SER A 439 10.18 2.37 -12.46
N THR A 440 9.95 3.67 -12.59
CA THR A 440 10.98 4.66 -12.96
C THR A 440 10.99 5.83 -11.98
N GLY A 441 12.04 6.65 -12.06
CA GLY A 441 12.27 7.75 -11.10
C GLY A 441 12.39 7.26 -9.66
N CYS A 442 13.08 6.13 -9.46
CA CYS A 442 13.24 5.50 -8.17
C CYS A 442 14.45 6.05 -7.39
N ASP A 443 14.21 6.42 -6.13
CA ASP A 443 15.21 6.94 -5.20
C ASP A 443 15.28 6.06 -3.93
N GLY A 444 16.46 5.99 -3.32
CA GLY A 444 16.68 5.16 -2.13
C GLY A 444 18.12 5.20 -1.62
N VAL A 445 18.39 4.48 -0.53
CA VAL A 445 19.73 4.39 0.08
C VAL A 445 20.62 3.46 -0.74
N ASN A 446 20.07 2.33 -1.16
CA ASN A 446 20.73 1.36 -2.03
C ASN A 446 19.69 0.59 -2.87
N PRO A 447 19.24 1.17 -3.99
CA PRO A 447 18.23 0.56 -4.85
C PRO A 447 18.55 -0.86 -5.31
N SER A 448 19.84 -1.13 -5.60
CA SER A 448 20.34 -2.47 -5.98
C SER A 448 20.14 -3.55 -4.92
N ASN A 449 20.10 -3.19 -3.64
CA ASN A 449 19.86 -4.13 -2.55
C ASN A 449 18.39 -4.14 -2.09
N GLY A 450 17.50 -3.45 -2.80
CA GLY A 450 16.10 -3.34 -2.45
C GLY A 450 15.79 -2.27 -1.41
N GLU A 451 16.74 -1.39 -1.11
CA GLU A 451 16.55 -0.21 -0.28
C GLU A 451 16.09 0.98 -1.16
N VAL A 452 15.11 0.74 -2.03
CA VAL A 452 14.35 1.81 -2.70
C VAL A 452 13.33 2.35 -1.72
N LEU A 453 13.38 3.67 -1.54
CA LEU A 453 12.47 4.39 -0.67
C LEU A 453 11.32 5.02 -1.43
N PHE A 454 11.35 5.16 -2.76
CA PHE A 454 10.27 5.76 -3.54
C PHE A 454 10.49 5.55 -5.05
N CYS A 455 9.42 5.57 -5.84
CA CYS A 455 9.47 5.75 -7.29
C CYS A 455 8.42 6.76 -7.73
N SER A 456 8.80 7.78 -8.49
CA SER A 456 7.86 8.79 -9.01
C SER A 456 6.83 8.20 -9.97
N ASN A 457 7.22 7.13 -10.67
CA ASN A 457 6.42 6.44 -11.66
C ASN A 457 6.38 4.97 -11.27
N PRO A 458 5.41 4.52 -10.46
CA PRO A 458 5.29 3.12 -10.08
C PRO A 458 5.07 2.23 -11.31
N ASN A 459 4.38 2.72 -12.34
CA ASN A 459 4.12 2.05 -13.63
C ASN A 459 3.41 0.71 -13.47
N ARG A 460 2.27 0.71 -12.78
CA ARG A 460 1.42 -0.46 -12.55
C ARG A 460 0.01 -0.21 -13.09
N GLY A 461 -0.51 -1.18 -13.83
CA GLY A 461 -1.89 -1.16 -14.34
C GLY A 461 -2.79 -2.05 -13.48
N ASP A 462 -3.88 -1.51 -12.96
CA ASP A 462 -4.89 -2.24 -12.18
C ASP A 462 -6.09 -2.60 -13.07
N TYR A 463 -6.35 -3.88 -13.28
CA TYR A 463 -7.37 -4.40 -14.19
C TYR A 463 -8.49 -5.10 -13.44
N ALA A 464 -9.74 -4.79 -13.74
CA ALA A 464 -10.90 -5.42 -13.14
C ALA A 464 -11.88 -5.93 -14.21
N PHE A 465 -12.34 -7.16 -14.04
CA PHE A 465 -13.29 -7.87 -14.90
C PHE A 465 -14.52 -8.21 -14.06
N ALA A 466 -15.62 -7.50 -14.29
CA ALA A 466 -16.86 -7.70 -13.54
C ALA A 466 -17.53 -9.07 -13.79
N ALA A 467 -17.19 -9.73 -14.90
CA ALA A 467 -17.68 -11.04 -15.30
C ALA A 467 -16.50 -11.98 -15.63
N PHE A 468 -16.14 -12.86 -14.70
CA PHE A 468 -15.10 -13.85 -14.84
C PHE A 468 -15.41 -15.10 -14.00
N ASN A 469 -15.35 -16.27 -14.63
CA ASN A 469 -15.43 -17.58 -13.98
C ASN A 469 -14.15 -18.37 -14.27
N SER A 470 -13.33 -18.54 -13.24
CA SER A 470 -12.03 -19.21 -13.35
C SER A 470 -12.12 -20.68 -13.79
N SER A 471 -13.29 -21.34 -13.68
CA SER A 471 -13.48 -22.71 -14.12
C SER A 471 -13.62 -22.82 -15.65
N SER A 472 -14.29 -21.87 -16.29
CA SER A 472 -14.67 -21.91 -17.71
C SER A 472 -14.00 -20.85 -18.59
N GLN A 473 -13.34 -19.86 -17.98
CA GLN A 473 -12.74 -18.73 -18.67
C GLN A 473 -11.26 -18.53 -18.30
N LYS A 474 -10.56 -17.77 -19.15
CA LYS A 474 -9.16 -17.37 -19.03
C LYS A 474 -9.00 -15.88 -19.34
N ILE A 475 -7.92 -15.28 -18.84
CA ILE A 475 -7.55 -13.90 -19.14
C ILE A 475 -6.57 -13.90 -20.31
N VAL A 476 -6.82 -13.10 -21.34
CA VAL A 476 -6.03 -13.11 -22.57
C VAL A 476 -5.44 -11.74 -22.81
N LEU A 477 -4.11 -11.67 -22.89
CA LEU A 477 -3.38 -10.50 -23.38
C LEU A 477 -3.43 -10.48 -24.92
N ASP A 478 -3.81 -9.34 -25.50
CA ASP A 478 -3.89 -9.14 -26.94
C ASP A 478 -2.82 -8.16 -27.41
N LEU A 479 -1.86 -8.67 -28.20
CA LEU A 479 -0.76 -7.89 -28.75
C LEU A 479 -1.21 -6.93 -29.85
N ASP A 480 -2.32 -7.20 -30.55
CA ASP A 480 -2.88 -6.25 -31.53
C ASP A 480 -3.38 -4.99 -30.83
N GLU A 481 -3.99 -5.16 -29.66
CA GLU A 481 -4.47 -4.03 -28.83
C GLU A 481 -3.31 -3.33 -28.12
N LEU A 482 -2.27 -4.06 -27.68
CA LEU A 482 -1.09 -3.46 -27.04
C LEU A 482 -0.32 -2.55 -28.00
N PHE A 483 -0.11 -3.02 -29.24
CA PHE A 483 0.62 -2.28 -30.27
C PHE A 483 -0.29 -1.45 -31.17
N LEU A 484 -1.58 -1.32 -30.81
CA LEU A 484 -2.50 -0.44 -31.49
C LEU A 484 -1.91 0.98 -31.49
N THR A 485 -1.78 1.58 -32.67
CA THR A 485 -1.14 2.91 -32.85
C THR A 485 0.35 3.01 -32.53
N SER A 486 1.07 1.89 -32.36
CA SER A 486 2.54 1.87 -32.29
C SER A 486 3.15 1.51 -33.66
N ASP A 487 4.21 2.19 -34.09
CA ASP A 487 5.05 1.74 -35.22
C ASP A 487 6.16 0.85 -34.67
N VAL A 488 5.94 -0.46 -34.64
CA VAL A 488 6.92 -1.43 -34.13
C VAL A 488 8.10 -1.66 -35.07
N THR A 489 8.23 -0.89 -36.16
CA THR A 489 9.32 -0.95 -37.12
C THR A 489 10.22 0.29 -37.11
N PHE A 490 9.89 1.32 -36.33
CA PHE A 490 10.57 2.60 -36.34
C PHE A 490 10.84 3.12 -34.93
N ASN A 491 12.06 3.59 -34.66
CA ASN A 491 12.42 4.20 -33.38
C ASN A 491 12.66 5.70 -33.53
N GLY A 492 11.86 6.53 -32.88
CA GLY A 492 11.90 7.99 -32.96
C GLY A 492 13.08 8.65 -32.25
N GLY A 493 13.76 7.92 -31.35
CA GLY A 493 14.93 8.38 -30.62
C GLY A 493 15.04 7.70 -29.27
N GLY A 494 16.05 8.04 -28.45
CA GLY A 494 16.15 7.47 -27.10
C GLY A 494 16.44 5.96 -27.06
N SER A 495 15.73 5.25 -26.19
CA SER A 495 15.86 3.79 -26.06
C SER A 495 15.19 3.09 -27.25
N LYS A 496 15.50 1.81 -27.46
CA LYS A 496 14.76 1.03 -28.46
C LYS A 496 13.37 0.72 -27.93
N GLY A 497 12.32 0.91 -28.72
CA GLY A 497 10.94 0.63 -28.32
C GLY A 497 10.54 1.42 -27.08
N CYS A 498 9.60 0.90 -26.27
CA CYS A 498 9.22 1.56 -25.02
C CYS A 498 9.90 0.92 -23.81
N MET A 499 10.69 1.71 -23.07
CA MET A 499 11.36 1.32 -21.82
C MET A 499 10.91 2.13 -20.59
N SER A 500 9.63 2.51 -20.52
CA SER A 500 9.01 3.25 -19.39
C SER A 500 9.55 4.66 -19.12
N SER A 501 10.28 5.24 -20.07
CA SER A 501 10.74 6.63 -19.98
C SER A 501 9.65 7.58 -20.44
N VAL A 502 9.43 8.66 -19.69
CA VAL A 502 8.43 9.70 -20.02
C VAL A 502 8.82 10.52 -21.24
N ASP A 503 10.11 10.57 -21.56
CA ASP A 503 10.68 11.33 -22.68
C ASP A 503 10.84 10.47 -23.94
N ASP A 504 10.52 9.18 -23.85
CA ASP A 504 10.65 8.23 -24.95
C ASP A 504 9.43 8.35 -25.89
N PRO A 505 9.63 8.68 -27.18
CA PRO A 505 8.52 8.97 -28.09
C PRO A 505 7.66 7.73 -28.41
N GLU A 506 8.15 6.53 -28.13
CA GLU A 506 7.43 5.28 -28.34
C GLU A 506 6.47 4.95 -27.17
N CYS A 507 6.80 5.41 -25.96
CA CYS A 507 6.05 5.03 -24.77
C CYS A 507 4.61 5.55 -24.66
N PRO A 508 4.24 6.76 -25.14
CA PRO A 508 2.87 7.26 -25.02
C PRO A 508 1.81 6.31 -25.58
N ALA A 509 2.04 5.71 -26.75
CA ALA A 509 1.08 4.77 -27.36
C ALA A 509 0.95 3.49 -26.52
N VAL A 510 2.08 2.91 -26.11
CA VAL A 510 2.13 1.70 -25.27
C VAL A 510 1.45 1.93 -23.91
N PHE A 511 1.75 3.04 -23.23
CA PHE A 511 1.16 3.37 -21.93
C PHE A 511 -0.33 3.66 -22.01
N THR A 512 -0.78 4.31 -23.09
CA THR A 512 -2.22 4.49 -23.38
C THR A 512 -2.92 3.12 -23.52
N ALA A 513 -2.33 2.18 -24.26
CA ALA A 513 -2.89 0.84 -24.42
C ALA A 513 -2.91 0.06 -23.09
N LEU A 514 -1.85 0.17 -22.28
CA LEU A 514 -1.77 -0.38 -20.92
C LEU A 514 -2.76 0.27 -19.94
N GLY A 515 -3.38 1.40 -20.29
CA GLY A 515 -4.23 2.16 -19.35
C GLY A 515 -3.44 2.75 -18.18
N ILE A 516 -2.18 3.12 -18.39
CA ILE A 516 -1.29 3.72 -17.39
C ILE A 516 -0.97 5.14 -17.85
N ASP A 517 -1.18 6.12 -16.99
CA ASP A 517 -0.74 7.49 -17.26
C ASP A 517 0.79 7.54 -17.24
N LEU A 518 1.42 7.81 -18.39
CA LEU A 518 2.89 7.77 -18.53
C LEU A 518 3.58 8.74 -17.56
N LYS A 519 3.00 9.92 -17.32
CA LYS A 519 3.63 10.97 -16.52
C LYS A 519 3.66 10.62 -15.03
N THR A 520 2.62 9.98 -14.52
CA THR A 520 2.47 9.65 -13.09
C THR A 520 2.77 8.18 -12.81
N GLY A 521 2.77 7.31 -13.82
CA GLY A 521 2.87 5.87 -13.68
C GLY A 521 1.68 5.21 -12.98
N MET A 522 0.60 5.95 -12.75
CA MET A 522 -0.62 5.48 -12.09
C MET A 522 -1.60 4.93 -13.12
N THR A 523 -2.47 4.03 -12.68
CA THR A 523 -3.57 3.52 -13.50
C THR A 523 -4.50 4.68 -13.92
N ALA A 524 -4.71 4.85 -15.22
CA ALA A 524 -5.61 5.84 -15.79
C ALA A 524 -7.06 5.30 -15.81
N ASP A 525 -8.02 6.11 -15.38
CA ASP A 525 -9.47 5.78 -15.39
C ASP A 525 -9.85 4.43 -14.74
N GLY A 526 -9.03 3.94 -13.79
CA GLY A 526 -9.19 2.61 -13.18
C GLY A 526 -9.07 1.47 -14.21
N SER A 527 -8.29 1.67 -15.26
CA SER A 527 -8.14 0.83 -16.46
C SER A 527 -9.44 0.48 -17.16
N LYS A 528 -10.55 1.19 -16.92
CA LYS A 528 -11.85 0.88 -17.55
C LYS A 528 -11.82 0.99 -19.08
N ALA A 529 -10.88 1.77 -19.61
CA ALA A 529 -10.70 2.00 -21.04
C ALA A 529 -9.66 1.08 -21.70
N GLN A 530 -8.92 0.27 -20.93
CA GLN A 530 -7.92 -0.64 -21.49
C GLN A 530 -8.59 -1.71 -22.36
N LYS A 531 -7.87 -2.17 -23.39
CA LYS A 531 -8.35 -3.24 -24.31
C LYS A 531 -7.40 -4.43 -24.43
N ILE A 532 -6.22 -4.34 -23.80
CA ILE A 532 -5.16 -5.33 -23.94
C ILE A 532 -5.49 -6.64 -23.23
N PHE A 533 -6.27 -6.62 -22.14
CA PHE A 533 -6.71 -7.83 -21.45
C PHE A 533 -8.20 -8.06 -21.67
N SER A 534 -8.55 -9.28 -22.06
CA SER A 534 -9.93 -9.73 -22.28
C SER A 534 -10.23 -11.04 -21.56
N VAL A 535 -11.49 -11.26 -21.20
CA VAL A 535 -11.97 -12.55 -20.68
C VAL A 535 -12.43 -13.41 -21.87
N ARG A 536 -11.85 -14.59 -22.05
CA ARG A 536 -12.23 -15.54 -23.11
C ARG A 536 -12.59 -16.90 -22.53
N ALA A 537 -13.39 -17.68 -23.26
CA ALA A 537 -13.61 -19.09 -22.92
C ALA A 537 -12.29 -19.87 -23.03
N LYS A 538 -12.13 -20.92 -22.21
CA LYS A 538 -10.93 -21.75 -22.20
C LYS A 538 -10.74 -22.53 -23.49
#